data_AF-A0AAP8U756-F1
#
_entry.id   AF-A0AAP8U756-F1
#
_cell.length_a   1.000
_cell.length_b   1.000
_cell.length_c   1.000
_cell.angle_alpha   90.00
_cell.angle_beta   90.00
_cell.angle_gamma   90.00
#
_symmetry.space_group_name_H-M   'P 1'
#
loop_
_entity.id
_entity.type
_entity.pdbx_description
1 polymer ?
#
loop_
_entity_poly.entity_id
_entity_poly.type
_entity_poly.pdbx_seq_one_letter_code
_entity_poly.pdbx_strand_id
1 'polypeptide(L)'
;MEKIQLHELMDIYRLDHGIILEVDKNKSLGNFLSSEYKKKSKKVKGLTQGYELKEEYKGYPKGTIILYDCPVEAKSDIKNFTFELKLSGGSFLGDYLKHRNIYQQIEKIIASYEAE
;
A
#
# COMPACT_ATOMS: atom_id res chain seq x y z
N MET A 1 0.76 -9.04 15.22
CA MET A 1 0.10 -8.50 14.02
C MET A 1 -0.74 -7.30 14.37
N GLU A 2 -0.47 -6.14 13.77
CA GLU A 2 -1.21 -4.89 13.95
C GLU A 2 -1.58 -4.32 12.57
N LYS A 3 -2.81 -3.81 12.41
CA LYS A 3 -3.24 -3.09 11.21
C LYS A 3 -2.85 -1.61 11.35
N ILE A 4 -1.81 -1.18 10.64
CA ILE A 4 -1.32 0.21 10.67
C ILE A 4 -2.22 1.11 9.80
N GLN A 5 -2.66 0.60 8.66
CA GLN A 5 -3.47 1.34 7.70
C GLN A 5 -4.50 0.43 7.05
N LEU A 6 -5.71 0.96 6.88
CA LEU A 6 -6.76 0.40 6.06
C LEU A 6 -7.28 1.47 5.10
N HIS A 7 -7.21 1.22 3.79
CA HIS A 7 -7.66 2.14 2.76
C HIS A 7 -8.04 1.38 1.50
N GLU A 8 -8.95 1.91 0.67
CA GLU A 8 -9.38 1.27 -0.59
C GLU A 8 -8.23 1.00 -1.59
N LEU A 9 -7.09 1.68 -1.45
CA LEU A 9 -5.95 1.61 -2.38
C LEU A 9 -4.77 0.81 -1.82
N MET A 10 -4.62 0.77 -0.49
CA MET A 10 -3.48 0.12 0.15
C MET A 10 -3.75 -0.10 1.64
N ASP A 11 -3.51 -1.32 2.10
CA ASP A 11 -3.50 -1.66 3.52
C ASP A 11 -2.07 -1.92 3.98
N ILE A 12 -1.77 -1.63 5.26
CA ILE A 12 -0.44 -1.83 5.84
C ILE A 12 -0.58 -2.58 7.15
N TYR A 13 0.15 -3.70 7.25
CA TYR A 13 0.18 -4.56 8.43
C TYR A 13 1.59 -4.61 9.02
N ARG A 14 1.71 -4.48 10.34
CA ARG A 14 2.94 -4.78 11.09
C ARG A 14 2.89 -6.23 11.55
N LEU A 15 3.80 -7.06 11.04
CA LEU A 15 3.89 -8.48 11.42
C LEU A 15 4.75 -8.65 12.68
N ASP A 16 5.90 -7.98 12.70
CA ASP A 16 6.86 -7.91 13.81
C ASP A 16 7.67 -6.60 13.71
N HIS A 17 8.55 -6.34 14.68
CA HIS A 17 9.46 -5.19 14.66
C HIS A 17 10.32 -5.19 13.40
N GLY A 18 10.11 -4.19 12.55
CA GLY A 18 10.86 -4.03 11.29
C GLY A 18 10.34 -4.86 10.13
N ILE A 19 9.19 -5.55 10.27
CA ILE A 19 8.54 -6.32 9.20
C ILE A 19 7.14 -5.77 8.93
N ILE A 20 6.95 -5.26 7.72
CA ILE A 20 5.69 -4.69 7.25
C ILE A 20 5.22 -5.49 6.05
N LEU A 21 3.93 -5.79 5.99
CA LEU A 21 3.26 -6.27 4.78
C LEU A 21 2.39 -5.14 4.24
N GLU A 22 2.68 -4.67 3.03
CA GLU A 22 1.81 -3.77 2.29
C GLU A 22 0.97 -4.58 1.30
N VAL A 23 -0.33 -4.29 1.27
CA VAL A 23 -1.28 -4.90 0.35
C VAL A 23 -1.74 -3.82 -0.62
N ASP A 24 -1.17 -3.83 -1.82
CA ASP A 24 -1.50 -2.90 -2.88
C ASP A 24 -2.78 -3.32 -3.60
N LYS A 25 -3.82 -2.51 -3.41
CA LYS A 25 -5.15 -2.68 -4.01
C LYS A 25 -5.38 -1.68 -5.13
N ASN A 26 -4.31 -1.32 -5.84
CA ASN A 26 -4.31 -0.26 -6.84
C ASN A 26 -3.56 -0.67 -8.10
N LYS A 27 -3.82 0.02 -9.22
CA LYS A 27 -2.96 0.00 -10.40
C LYS A 27 -2.47 1.41 -10.70
N SER A 28 -1.25 1.45 -11.24
CA SER A 28 -0.67 2.66 -11.82
C SER A 28 -1.45 3.08 -13.07
N LEU A 29 -1.66 4.40 -13.19
CA LEU A 29 -2.21 5.08 -14.35
C LEU A 29 -1.12 5.68 -15.25
N GLY A 30 0.15 5.52 -14.89
CA GLY A 30 1.27 6.05 -15.66
C GLY A 30 2.53 6.25 -14.83
N ASN A 31 3.44 7.09 -15.33
CA ASN A 31 4.77 7.27 -14.76
C ASN A 31 4.76 8.00 -13.42
N PHE A 32 5.83 7.80 -12.64
CA PHE A 32 6.11 8.59 -11.45
C PHE A 32 6.16 10.09 -11.77
N LEU A 33 5.56 10.87 -10.88
CA LEU A 33 5.51 12.32 -10.95
C LEU A 33 6.59 12.93 -10.06
N SER A 34 7.10 14.09 -10.47
CA SER A 34 7.88 14.94 -9.57
C SER A 34 7.01 15.39 -8.39
N SER A 35 7.62 15.62 -7.23
CA SER A 35 6.93 16.03 -6.00
C SER A 35 6.15 17.36 -6.08
N GLU A 36 6.22 18.07 -7.21
CA GLU A 36 5.49 19.31 -7.49
C GLU A 36 3.97 19.15 -7.42
N TYR A 37 3.42 17.96 -7.75
CA TYR A 37 1.98 17.70 -7.65
C TYR A 37 1.46 17.97 -6.23
N LYS A 38 2.31 17.85 -5.20
CA LYS A 38 1.94 18.07 -3.80
C LYS A 38 1.35 19.47 -3.57
N LYS A 39 1.87 20.50 -4.26
CA LYS A 39 1.36 21.89 -4.20
C LYS A 39 -0.08 22.02 -4.73
N LYS A 40 -0.44 21.17 -5.70
CA LYS A 40 -1.74 21.14 -6.38
C LYS A 40 -2.69 20.09 -5.81
N SER A 41 -2.34 19.48 -4.69
CA SER A 41 -3.08 18.35 -4.11
C SER A 41 -3.48 18.61 -2.66
N LYS A 42 -4.31 17.74 -2.10
CA LYS A 42 -4.59 17.63 -0.66
C LYS A 42 -4.19 16.25 -0.17
N LYS A 43 -3.78 16.14 1.10
CA LYS A 43 -3.46 14.84 1.70
C LYS A 43 -4.72 13.99 1.85
N VAL A 44 -4.67 12.72 1.46
CA VAL A 44 -5.77 11.77 1.66
C VAL A 44 -5.69 11.22 3.08
N LYS A 45 -6.79 11.31 3.83
CA LYS A 45 -6.86 10.81 5.21
C LYS A 45 -6.83 9.29 5.20
N GLY A 46 -6.00 8.69 6.06
CA GLY A 46 -5.88 7.23 6.15
C GLY A 46 -5.05 6.59 5.04
N LEU A 47 -4.42 7.38 4.15
CA LEU A 47 -3.51 6.87 3.13
C LEU A 47 -2.12 7.51 3.28
N THR A 48 -1.19 6.72 3.81
CA THR A 48 0.23 7.06 3.91
C THR A 48 0.76 7.36 2.51
N GLN A 49 1.47 8.48 2.36
CA GLN A 49 1.94 8.98 1.05
C GLN A 49 0.86 9.11 -0.05
N GLY A 50 -0.43 9.16 0.30
CA GLY A 50 -1.53 9.46 -0.61
C GLY A 50 -1.90 10.94 -0.69
N TYR A 51 -2.18 11.42 -1.91
CA TYR A 51 -2.61 12.78 -2.20
C TYR A 51 -3.69 12.78 -3.29
N GLU A 52 -4.67 13.68 -3.22
CA GLU A 52 -5.71 13.85 -4.24
C GLU A 52 -5.52 15.19 -4.94
N LEU A 53 -5.48 15.19 -6.27
CA LEU A 53 -5.35 16.40 -7.06
C LEU A 53 -6.56 17.33 -6.89
N LYS A 54 -6.34 18.61 -6.57
CA LYS A 54 -7.39 19.64 -6.45
C LYS A 54 -7.74 20.28 -7.79
N GLU A 55 -6.87 20.13 -8.78
CA GLU A 55 -6.95 20.66 -10.14
C GLU A 55 -6.17 19.72 -11.08
N GLU A 56 -6.31 19.90 -12.39
CA GLU A 56 -5.56 19.09 -13.37
C GLU A 56 -4.04 19.28 -13.22
N TYR A 57 -3.28 18.20 -13.39
CA TYR A 57 -1.82 18.23 -13.38
C TYR A 57 -1.24 17.20 -14.35
N LYS A 58 -0.42 17.66 -15.31
CA LYS A 58 0.27 16.80 -16.30
C LYS A 58 -0.67 15.80 -17.00
N GLY A 59 -1.87 16.24 -17.37
CA GLY A 59 -2.88 15.44 -18.05
C GLY A 59 -3.73 14.53 -17.14
N TYR A 60 -3.47 14.51 -15.82
CA TYR A 60 -4.32 13.82 -14.85
C TYR A 60 -5.40 14.76 -14.32
N PRO A 61 -6.69 14.35 -14.36
CA PRO A 61 -7.79 15.20 -13.94
C PRO A 61 -7.81 15.44 -12.43
N LYS A 62 -8.52 16.50 -12.02
CA LYS A 62 -8.90 16.74 -10.62
C LYS A 62 -9.55 15.48 -10.04
N GLY A 63 -9.19 15.14 -8.79
CA GLY A 63 -9.67 13.94 -8.11
C GLY A 63 -8.79 12.70 -8.30
N THR A 64 -7.81 12.73 -9.22
CA THR A 64 -6.84 11.63 -9.34
C THR A 64 -6.06 11.47 -8.03
N ILE A 65 -5.92 10.23 -7.57
CA ILE A 65 -5.12 9.89 -6.41
C ILE A 65 -3.68 9.62 -6.84
N ILE A 66 -2.73 10.24 -6.15
CA ILE A 66 -1.30 10.00 -6.28
C ILE A 66 -0.83 9.27 -5.02
N LEU A 67 -0.33 8.04 -5.18
CA LEU A 67 0.24 7.20 -4.13
C LEU A 67 1.71 6.92 -4.41
N TYR A 68 2.60 7.20 -3.46
CA TYR A 68 4.05 7.10 -3.64
C TYR A 68 4.55 7.78 -4.92
N ASP A 69 4.07 8.99 -5.18
CA ASP A 69 4.38 9.79 -6.37
C ASP A 69 3.88 9.18 -7.71
N CYS A 70 3.08 8.12 -7.69
CA CYS A 70 2.47 7.50 -8.87
C CYS A 70 0.95 7.75 -8.89
N PRO A 71 0.36 8.19 -10.03
CA PRO A 71 -1.09 8.27 -10.16
C PRO A 71 -1.69 6.86 -10.19
N VAL A 72 -2.75 6.64 -9.41
CA VAL A 72 -3.33 5.30 -9.22
C VAL A 72 -4.86 5.32 -9.21
N GLU A 73 -5.44 4.17 -9.49
CA GLU A 73 -6.86 3.87 -9.21
C GLU A 73 -7.03 2.53 -8.51
N ALA A 74 -8.15 2.37 -7.81
CA ALA A 74 -8.45 1.16 -7.04
C ALA A 74 -8.69 -0.04 -7.95
N LYS A 75 -8.26 -1.21 -7.49
CA LYS A 75 -8.62 -2.52 -8.03
C LYS A 75 -9.69 -3.13 -7.14
N SER A 76 -10.66 -3.79 -7.76
CA SER A 76 -11.69 -4.56 -7.05
C SER A 76 -11.41 -6.06 -7.04
N ASP A 77 -10.69 -6.59 -8.03
CA ASP A 77 -10.38 -8.02 -8.11
C ASP A 77 -9.10 -8.34 -7.32
N ILE A 78 -9.28 -9.09 -6.23
CA ILE A 78 -8.22 -9.59 -5.35
C ILE A 78 -7.08 -10.28 -6.11
N LYS A 79 -7.37 -10.97 -7.22
CA LYS A 79 -6.35 -11.67 -8.00
C LYS A 79 -5.28 -10.73 -8.58
N ASN A 80 -5.59 -9.43 -8.60
CA ASN A 80 -4.69 -8.39 -9.07
C ASN A 80 -4.04 -7.59 -7.93
N PHE A 81 -4.29 -7.95 -6.67
CA PHE A 81 -3.61 -7.33 -5.54
C PHE A 81 -2.16 -7.79 -5.48
N THR A 82 -1.27 -6.88 -5.06
CA THR A 82 0.13 -7.21 -4.83
C THR A 82 0.40 -7.18 -3.33
N PHE A 83 1.15 -8.16 -2.84
CA PHE A 83 1.54 -8.28 -1.43
C PHE A 83 3.04 -8.08 -1.33
N GLU A 84 3.48 -6.95 -0.78
CA GLU A 84 4.90 -6.60 -0.65
C GLU A 84 5.35 -6.70 0.80
N LEU A 85 6.39 -7.51 1.05
CA LEU A 85 7.01 -7.62 2.36
C LEU A 85 8.20 -6.66 2.47
N LYS A 86 8.12 -5.68 3.37
CA LYS A 86 9.17 -4.69 3.61
C LYS A 86 9.91 -4.98 4.92
N LEU A 87 11.24 -4.96 4.83
CA LEU A 87 12.16 -5.24 5.94
C LEU A 87 13.03 -4.01 6.21
N SER A 88 13.07 -3.53 7.45
CA SER A 88 13.85 -2.34 7.82
C SER A 88 15.38 -2.55 7.77
N GLY A 89 15.85 -3.79 7.69
CA GLY A 89 17.28 -4.17 7.72
C GLY A 89 17.71 -5.10 6.58
N GLY A 90 16.95 -5.15 5.49
CA GLY A 90 17.23 -5.98 4.30
C GLY A 90 16.91 -7.47 4.46
N SER A 91 17.18 -8.06 5.62
CA SER A 91 16.86 -9.47 5.91
C SER A 91 16.18 -9.64 7.26
N PHE A 92 15.45 -10.74 7.41
CA PHE A 92 14.80 -11.16 8.64
C PHE A 92 15.55 -12.37 9.23
N LEU A 93 15.98 -12.25 10.48
CA LEU A 93 16.62 -13.33 11.24
C LEU A 93 15.70 -13.80 12.37
N GLY A 94 15.65 -15.12 12.57
CA GLY A 94 14.86 -15.76 13.61
C GLY A 94 15.05 -17.27 13.63
N ASP A 95 14.57 -17.92 14.68
CA ASP A 95 14.48 -19.38 14.72
C ASP A 95 13.29 -19.90 13.89
N TYR A 96 13.12 -21.22 13.86
CA TYR A 96 12.01 -21.88 13.18
C TYR A 96 10.63 -21.36 13.61
N LEU A 97 10.40 -21.16 14.91
CA LEU A 97 9.09 -20.74 15.43
C LEU A 97 8.78 -19.30 15.02
N LYS A 98 9.79 -18.42 15.06
CA LYS A 98 9.65 -17.03 14.64
C LYS A 98 9.29 -16.93 13.16
N HIS A 99 10.00 -17.67 12.30
CA HIS A 99 9.68 -17.74 10.87
C HIS A 99 8.27 -18.27 10.63
N ARG A 100 7.92 -19.41 11.25
CA ARG A 100 6.59 -20.02 11.12
C ARG A 100 5.46 -19.07 11.51
N ASN A 101 5.63 -18.29 12.57
CA ASN A 101 4.65 -17.30 13.00
C ASN A 101 4.44 -16.20 11.95
N ILE A 102 5.51 -15.66 11.36
CA ILE A 102 5.41 -14.65 10.29
C ILE A 102 4.65 -15.20 9.08
N TYR A 103 5.00 -16.41 8.62
CA TYR A 103 4.28 -17.05 7.51
C TYR A 103 2.79 -17.22 7.81
N GLN A 104 2.43 -17.70 9.00
CA GLN A 104 1.04 -17.86 9.39
C GLN A 104 0.28 -16.54 9.47
N GLN A 105 0.93 -15.44 9.84
CA GLN A 105 0.31 -14.12 9.83
C GLN A 105 0.05 -13.63 8.39
N ILE A 106 1.00 -13.84 7.48
CA ILE A 106 0.84 -13.50 6.06
C ILE A 106 -0.33 -14.29 5.46
N GLU A 107 -0.39 -15.61 5.67
CA GLU A 107 -1.48 -16.45 5.18
C GLU A 107 -2.84 -15.98 5.69
N LYS A 108 -2.93 -15.64 6.99
CA LYS A 108 -4.17 -15.10 7.58
C LYS A 108 -4.61 -13.78 6.94
N ILE A 109 -3.66 -12.91 6.59
CA ILE A 109 -3.98 -11.64 5.93
C ILE A 109 -4.47 -11.90 4.51
N ILE A 110 -3.77 -12.74 3.73
CA ILE A 110 -4.17 -13.07 2.36
C ILE A 110 -5.58 -13.67 2.35
N ALA A 111 -5.83 -14.68 3.20
CA ALA A 111 -7.13 -15.32 3.30
C ALA A 111 -8.26 -14.36 3.71
N SER A 112 -7.95 -13.25 4.41
CA SER A 112 -8.97 -12.28 4.82
C SER A 112 -9.57 -11.51 3.64
N TYR A 113 -8.86 -11.42 2.51
CA TYR A 113 -9.38 -10.79 1.29
C TYR A 113 -10.16 -11.78 0.43
N GLU A 114 -9.90 -13.10 0.55
CA GLU A 114 -10.64 -14.13 -0.21
C GLU A 114 -12.06 -14.37 0.33
N ALA A 115 -12.31 -13.95 1.57
CA ALA A 115 -13.58 -14.12 2.26
C ALA A 115 -14.55 -12.91 2.10
N GLU A 116 -14.11 -11.86 1.40
CA GLU A 116 -14.92 -10.66 1.06
C GLU A 116 -15.45 -10.74 -0.39
#